data_AF-A0A1Q2YLK9-F1
#
_entry.id   AF-A0A1Q2YLK9-F1
#
_cell.length_a   1.000
_cell.length_b   1.000
_cell.length_c   1.000
_cell.angle_alpha   90.00
_cell.angle_beta   90.00
_cell.angle_gamma   90.00
#
_symmetry.space_group_name_H-M   'P 1'
#
loop_
_entity.id
_entity.type
_entity.pdbx_description
1 polymer ?
#
loop_
_entity_poly.entity_id
_entity_poly.type
_entity_poly.pdbx_seq_one_letter_code
_entity_poly.pdbx_strand_id
1 'polypeptide(L)'
;MIFLVILGWVVLGGHTKVEDPHASFRNVWQDTTSDGNEIANSIIKVAFSYSGFGYAFGVVAEHMRNETDSDEQAKKKLLKTYSFYVPISMCVIFVFYILIITAYYASATPEELKNSGNTIATTMFKNVFGNKAATKGLAAMVALSSFGHLITAVLSHSRALRECGRQGVLPFGQFWTQTKPFGTPLGPIFITWLINFIMIVAPPAGSAYNFILDMGTYSSYIFTLCLIIGLLRIRRDRRLKGLGNKGHYLPLPFIIILLLFHIMVIAIAFVPPKGTLIGSDVSFFYATYPIVTICILFACGLYYLVWRFALPKIGSYVHREVIYHLENGELGNKIVKVKLKDLEEWDQEHETDENGVATRIEVYRENIETNSKKDVEITG
;
A
#
# COMPACT_ATOMS: atom_id res chain seq x y z
N MET A 1 -21.97 1.93 -7.38
CA MET A 1 -22.30 2.90 -6.31
C MET A 1 -23.55 3.72 -6.64
N ILE A 2 -23.55 4.50 -7.74
CA ILE A 2 -24.72 5.30 -8.16
C ILE A 2 -26.01 4.47 -8.20
N PHE A 3 -25.96 3.28 -8.80
CA PHE A 3 -27.10 2.36 -8.82
C PHE A 3 -27.66 2.05 -7.43
N LEU A 4 -26.81 1.78 -6.44
CA LEU A 4 -27.22 1.48 -5.06
C LEU A 4 -27.85 2.71 -4.37
N VAL A 5 -27.34 3.91 -4.66
CA VAL A 5 -27.90 5.16 -4.15
C VAL A 5 -29.29 5.43 -4.71
N ILE A 6 -29.44 5.30 -6.03
CA ILE A 6 -30.75 5.45 -6.68
C ILE A 6 -31.73 4.41 -6.12
N LEU A 7 -31.29 3.15 -5.98
CA LEU A 7 -32.12 2.10 -5.37
C LEU A 7 -32.54 2.46 -3.94
N GLY A 8 -31.63 3.01 -3.14
CA GLY A 8 -31.92 3.51 -1.80
C GLY A 8 -32.99 4.60 -1.78
N TRP A 9 -32.94 5.55 -2.70
CA TRP A 9 -33.98 6.58 -2.84
C TRP A 9 -35.33 6.00 -3.25
N VAL A 10 -35.35 5.00 -4.13
CA VAL A 10 -36.58 4.30 -4.54
C VAL A 10 -37.19 3.54 -3.35
N VAL A 11 -36.36 2.91 -2.51
CA VAL A 11 -36.78 2.24 -1.27
C VAL A 11 -37.37 3.24 -0.29
N LEU A 12 -36.66 4.34 0.00
CA LEU A 12 -37.14 5.40 0.89
C LEU A 12 -38.43 6.06 0.39
N GLY A 13 -38.60 6.15 -0.94
CA GLY A 13 -39.82 6.64 -1.55
C GLY A 13 -41.00 5.65 -1.49
N GLY A 14 -40.85 4.46 -0.89
CA GLY A 14 -41.92 3.47 -0.76
C GLY A 14 -42.28 2.72 -2.04
N HIS A 15 -41.47 2.82 -3.10
CA HIS A 15 -41.75 2.20 -4.40
C HIS A 15 -41.18 0.77 -4.52
N THR A 16 -41.04 0.05 -3.39
CA THR A 16 -40.46 -1.29 -3.33
C THR A 16 -41.27 -2.22 -2.41
N LYS A 17 -40.87 -3.49 -2.31
CA LYS A 17 -41.51 -4.49 -1.44
C LYS A 17 -41.18 -4.34 0.05
N VAL A 18 -40.35 -3.36 0.42
CA VAL A 18 -39.96 -3.10 1.81
C VAL A 18 -41.14 -2.43 2.53
N GLU A 19 -41.64 -3.04 3.60
CA GLU A 19 -42.86 -2.59 4.31
C GLU A 19 -42.68 -1.26 5.05
N ASP A 20 -41.59 -1.10 5.82
CA ASP A 20 -41.28 0.14 6.55
C ASP A 20 -39.84 0.61 6.30
N PRO A 21 -39.61 1.39 5.23
CA PRO A 21 -38.28 1.93 4.89
C PRO A 21 -37.70 2.89 5.94
N HIS A 22 -38.53 3.39 6.87
CA HIS A 22 -38.12 4.37 7.87
C HIS A 22 -37.84 3.76 9.25
N ALA A 23 -38.08 2.47 9.43
CA ALA A 23 -37.98 1.78 10.72
C ALA A 23 -36.61 2.02 11.40
N SER A 24 -35.52 1.81 10.67
CA SER A 24 -34.14 1.97 11.17
C SER A 24 -33.78 3.40 11.56
N PHE A 25 -34.52 4.41 11.07
CA PHE A 25 -34.23 5.82 11.31
C PHE A 25 -34.99 6.42 12.49
N ARG A 26 -35.98 5.72 13.06
CA ARG A 26 -36.75 6.21 14.22
C ARG A 26 -35.89 6.23 15.49
N ASN A 27 -35.07 5.21 15.70
CA ASN A 27 -34.22 5.03 16.88
C ASN A 27 -32.76 4.77 16.49
N VAL A 28 -32.09 5.75 15.87
CA VAL A 28 -30.75 5.58 15.26
C VAL A 28 -29.67 5.14 16.25
N TRP A 29 -29.80 5.52 17.53
CA TRP A 29 -28.79 5.27 18.57
C TRP A 29 -29.11 4.08 19.47
N GLN A 30 -30.20 3.35 19.20
CA GLN A 30 -30.59 2.19 20.00
C GLN A 30 -29.51 1.11 19.95
N ASP A 31 -29.16 0.56 21.12
CA ASP A 31 -28.13 -0.48 21.28
C ASP A 31 -26.72 -0.07 20.80
N THR A 32 -26.41 1.23 20.85
CA THR A 32 -25.05 1.72 20.58
C THR A 32 -24.09 1.23 21.66
N THR A 33 -22.98 0.64 21.24
CA THR A 33 -21.94 0.17 22.16
C THR A 33 -21.20 1.33 22.83
N SER A 34 -20.86 1.17 24.10
CA SER A 34 -19.94 2.04 24.85
C SER A 34 -18.55 1.42 25.00
N ASP A 35 -18.31 0.30 24.32
CA ASP A 35 -17.03 -0.40 24.34
C ASP A 35 -15.99 0.31 23.46
N GLY A 36 -14.90 0.76 24.08
CA GLY A 36 -13.80 1.42 23.37
C GLY A 36 -13.11 0.55 22.31
N ASN A 37 -12.99 -0.77 22.53
CA ASN A 37 -12.43 -1.73 21.57
C ASN A 37 -13.37 -1.93 20.36
N GLU A 38 -14.69 -2.04 20.57
CA GLU A 38 -15.65 -2.17 19.48
C GLU A 38 -15.73 -0.88 18.63
N ILE A 39 -15.69 0.29 19.29
CA ILE A 39 -15.63 1.60 18.62
C ILE A 39 -14.34 1.69 17.79
N ALA A 40 -13.20 1.37 18.40
CA ALA A 40 -11.90 1.34 17.76
C ALA A 40 -11.87 0.43 16.51
N ASN A 41 -12.36 -0.80 16.63
CA ASN A 41 -12.44 -1.74 15.51
C ASN A 41 -13.37 -1.24 14.41
N SER A 42 -14.48 -0.59 14.77
CA SER A 42 -15.39 0.02 13.80
C SER A 42 -14.71 1.15 13.02
N ILE A 43 -13.95 2.01 13.69
CA ILE A 43 -13.16 3.06 13.06
C ILE A 43 -12.12 2.47 12.10
N ILE A 44 -11.43 1.39 12.48
CA ILE A 44 -10.46 0.70 11.62
C ILE A 44 -11.13 0.15 10.37
N LYS A 45 -12.29 -0.49 10.50
CA LYS A 45 -13.06 -1.02 9.35
C LYS A 45 -13.51 0.08 8.41
N VAL A 46 -13.97 1.22 8.95
CA VAL A 46 -14.30 2.41 8.14
C VAL A 46 -13.04 2.93 7.42
N ALA A 47 -11.92 3.09 8.13
CA ALA A 47 -10.68 3.55 7.51
C ALA A 47 -10.19 2.61 6.39
N PHE A 48 -10.31 1.30 6.59
CA PHE A 48 -9.98 0.29 5.57
C PHE A 48 -10.83 0.45 4.31
N SER A 49 -12.12 0.81 4.43
CA SER A 49 -13.00 1.04 3.28
C SER A 49 -12.55 2.20 2.38
N TYR A 50 -11.82 3.18 2.92
CA TYR A 50 -11.23 4.28 2.15
C TYR A 50 -9.79 4.00 1.67
N SER A 51 -9.24 2.82 1.96
CA SER A 51 -7.89 2.44 1.53
C SER A 51 -7.81 2.20 0.02
N GLY A 52 -6.59 2.14 -0.51
CA GLY A 52 -6.32 1.85 -1.93
C GLY A 52 -6.15 3.07 -2.82
N PHE A 53 -6.46 4.29 -2.34
CA PHE A 53 -6.12 5.53 -3.05
C PHE A 53 -4.60 5.66 -3.30
N GLY A 54 -3.79 5.03 -2.44
CA GLY A 54 -2.34 4.98 -2.56
C GLY A 54 -1.85 4.34 -3.86
N TYR A 55 -2.62 3.42 -4.46
CA TYR A 55 -2.22 2.75 -5.70
C TYR A 55 -2.16 3.70 -6.89
N ALA A 56 -2.89 4.82 -6.85
CA ALA A 56 -2.77 5.87 -7.86
C ALA A 56 -1.32 6.37 -7.98
N PHE A 57 -0.59 6.44 -6.86
CA PHE A 57 0.82 6.86 -6.87
C PHE A 57 1.72 5.90 -7.66
N GLY A 58 1.34 4.63 -7.80
CA GLY A 58 2.07 3.65 -8.61
C GLY A 58 1.98 3.88 -10.12
N VAL A 59 0.95 4.59 -10.59
CA VAL A 59 0.71 4.84 -12.02
C VAL A 59 0.94 6.31 -12.42
N VAL A 60 1.48 7.11 -11.51
CA VAL A 60 1.82 8.54 -11.73
C VAL A 60 2.61 8.77 -13.02
N ALA A 61 3.58 7.90 -13.30
CA ALA A 61 4.46 8.03 -14.45
C ALA A 61 3.72 7.99 -15.80
N GLU A 62 2.55 7.34 -15.86
CA GLU A 62 1.77 7.19 -17.10
C GLU A 62 0.86 8.39 -17.38
N HIS A 63 0.45 9.11 -16.34
CA HIS A 63 -0.68 10.04 -16.45
C HIS A 63 -0.29 11.49 -16.76
N MET A 64 1.01 11.81 -16.75
CA MET A 64 1.44 13.22 -16.55
C MET A 64 2.60 13.71 -17.39
N ARG A 65 3.28 12.86 -18.17
CA ARG A 65 4.34 13.31 -19.08
C ARG A 65 3.82 13.28 -20.52
N ASN A 66 3.43 14.45 -21.04
CA ASN A 66 3.40 14.63 -22.48
C ASN A 66 4.85 14.78 -22.95
N GLU A 67 5.19 14.25 -24.13
CA GLU A 67 6.55 14.30 -24.69
C GLU A 67 7.08 15.74 -24.85
N THR A 68 6.17 16.73 -24.87
CA THR A 68 6.43 18.17 -25.00
C THR A 68 6.50 18.95 -23.68
N ASP A 69 6.13 18.36 -22.54
CA ASP A 69 6.11 19.08 -21.25
C ASP A 69 7.52 19.15 -20.65
N SER A 70 7.96 20.33 -20.18
CA SER A 70 9.21 20.44 -19.41
C SER A 70 9.08 19.78 -18.04
N ASP A 71 10.20 19.32 -17.44
CA ASP A 71 10.20 18.62 -16.14
C ASP A 71 9.50 19.41 -15.02
N GLU A 72 9.65 20.74 -15.03
CA GLU A 72 8.99 21.61 -14.07
C GLU A 72 7.47 21.68 -14.29
N GLN A 73 7.02 21.72 -15.55
CA GLN A 73 5.60 21.73 -15.90
C GLN A 73 4.93 20.39 -15.54
N ALA A 74 5.59 19.27 -15.87
CA ALA A 74 5.13 17.94 -15.51
C ALA A 74 4.97 17.80 -13.99
N LYS A 75 5.96 18.27 -13.22
CA LYS A 75 5.90 18.29 -11.75
C LYS A 75 4.77 19.16 -11.21
N LYS A 76 4.54 20.35 -11.78
CA LYS A 76 3.46 21.24 -11.34
C LYS A 76 2.08 20.65 -11.63
N LYS A 77 1.89 20.05 -12.81
CA LYS A 77 0.68 19.32 -13.19
C LYS A 77 0.43 18.16 -12.23
N LEU A 78 1.48 17.43 -11.88
CA LEU A 78 1.43 16.33 -10.92
C LEU A 78 1.00 16.76 -9.53
N LEU A 79 1.65 17.78 -8.99
CA LEU A 79 1.27 18.33 -7.69
C LEU A 79 -0.17 18.83 -7.70
N LYS A 80 -0.59 19.53 -8.76
CA LYS A 80 -1.97 20.02 -8.89
C LYS A 80 -2.96 18.87 -8.94
N THR A 81 -2.69 17.83 -9.72
CA THR A 81 -3.63 16.73 -9.89
C THR A 81 -3.84 15.97 -8.59
N TYR A 82 -2.76 15.57 -7.92
CA TYR A 82 -2.85 14.82 -6.66
C TYR A 82 -3.35 15.67 -5.51
N SER A 83 -2.96 16.95 -5.43
CA SER A 83 -3.41 17.84 -4.36
C SER A 83 -4.89 18.23 -4.47
N PHE A 84 -5.49 18.15 -5.66
CA PHE A 84 -6.85 18.63 -5.91
C PHE A 84 -7.84 17.49 -6.17
N TYR A 85 -7.57 16.62 -7.15
CA TYR A 85 -8.52 15.59 -7.54
C TYR A 85 -8.58 14.43 -6.54
N VAL A 86 -7.49 14.09 -5.86
CA VAL A 86 -7.53 13.02 -4.84
C VAL A 86 -8.45 13.41 -3.68
N PRO A 87 -8.31 14.59 -3.03
CA PRO A 87 -9.27 15.02 -2.00
C PRO A 87 -10.72 15.09 -2.51
N ILE A 88 -10.94 15.62 -3.71
CA ILE A 88 -12.30 15.69 -4.29
C ILE A 88 -12.89 14.29 -4.48
N SER A 89 -12.10 13.34 -5.00
CA SER A 89 -12.55 11.96 -5.16
C SER A 89 -12.91 11.33 -3.82
N MET A 90 -12.13 11.59 -2.77
CA MET A 90 -12.41 11.11 -1.41
C MET A 90 -13.69 11.75 -0.84
N CYS A 91 -13.93 13.04 -1.07
CA CYS A 91 -15.18 13.70 -0.67
C CYS A 91 -16.40 13.11 -1.40
N VAL A 92 -16.28 12.84 -2.70
CA VAL A 92 -17.35 12.21 -3.48
C VAL A 92 -17.63 10.78 -2.99
N ILE A 93 -16.59 9.99 -2.73
CA ILE A 93 -16.73 8.64 -2.17
C ILE A 93 -17.35 8.72 -0.77
N PHE A 94 -16.96 9.69 0.05
CA PHE A 94 -17.55 9.92 1.37
C PHE A 94 -19.07 10.14 1.30
N VAL A 95 -19.53 11.04 0.42
CA VAL A 95 -20.96 11.26 0.20
C VAL A 95 -21.65 9.98 -0.27
N PHE A 96 -21.07 9.25 -1.24
CA PHE A 96 -21.66 8.02 -1.72
C PHE A 96 -21.72 6.91 -0.65
N TYR A 97 -20.71 6.78 0.21
CA TYR A 97 -20.73 5.80 1.29
C TYR A 97 -21.83 6.11 2.29
N ILE A 98 -22.01 7.36 2.69
CA ILE A 98 -23.12 7.76 3.56
C ILE A 98 -24.47 7.43 2.90
N LEU A 99 -24.65 7.77 1.61
CA LEU A 99 -25.90 7.46 0.89
C LEU A 99 -26.16 5.96 0.76
N ILE A 100 -25.13 5.14 0.56
CA ILE A 100 -25.25 3.67 0.49
C ILE A 100 -25.57 3.09 1.87
N ILE A 101 -24.94 3.58 2.94
CA ILE A 101 -25.25 3.16 4.31
C ILE A 101 -26.72 3.47 4.62
N THR A 102 -27.19 4.67 4.28
CA THR A 102 -28.62 5.03 4.38
C THR A 102 -29.49 4.07 3.57
N ALA A 103 -29.10 3.72 2.34
CA ALA A 103 -29.84 2.76 1.52
C ALA A 103 -29.92 1.36 2.17
N TYR A 104 -28.84 0.90 2.81
CA TYR A 104 -28.84 -0.38 3.53
C TYR A 104 -29.80 -0.35 4.72
N TYR A 105 -29.75 0.67 5.57
CA TYR A 105 -30.66 0.83 6.71
C TYR A 105 -32.12 1.08 6.29
N ALA A 106 -32.37 1.63 5.10
CA ALA A 106 -33.71 1.75 4.55
C ALA A 106 -34.27 0.40 4.04
N SER A 107 -33.41 -0.54 3.66
CA SER A 107 -33.81 -1.81 3.05
C SER A 107 -33.91 -3.00 4.01
N ALA A 108 -33.28 -2.89 5.19
CA ALA A 108 -33.15 -3.96 6.16
C ALA A 108 -33.05 -3.38 7.58
N THR A 109 -33.45 -4.16 8.58
CA THR A 109 -33.36 -3.75 9.99
C THR A 109 -31.92 -3.87 10.52
N PRO A 110 -31.54 -3.15 11.58
CA PRO A 110 -30.19 -3.27 12.16
C PRO A 110 -29.84 -4.70 12.61
N GLU A 111 -30.82 -5.46 13.10
CA GLU A 111 -30.65 -6.86 13.48
C GLU A 111 -30.36 -7.76 12.28
N GLU A 112 -31.11 -7.58 11.18
CA GLU A 112 -30.89 -8.31 9.93
C GLU A 112 -29.50 -7.99 9.33
N LEU A 113 -29.09 -6.72 9.39
CA LEU A 113 -27.76 -6.29 8.93
C LEU A 113 -26.65 -6.90 9.78
N LYS A 114 -26.78 -6.91 11.12
CA LYS A 114 -25.83 -7.56 12.03
C LYS A 114 -25.68 -9.05 11.72
N ASN A 115 -26.80 -9.74 11.43
CA ASN A 115 -26.81 -11.17 11.13
C ASN A 115 -26.37 -11.51 9.69
N SER A 116 -26.34 -10.54 8.79
CA SER A 116 -25.97 -10.75 7.38
C SER A 116 -24.47 -10.91 7.11
N GLY A 117 -23.60 -10.55 8.08
CA GLY A 117 -22.16 -10.60 7.94
C GLY A 117 -21.65 -9.84 6.70
N ASN A 118 -20.91 -10.52 5.82
CA ASN A 118 -20.36 -9.91 4.59
C ASN A 118 -21.37 -9.77 3.44
N THR A 119 -22.65 -10.10 3.66
CA THR A 119 -23.68 -10.18 2.60
C THR A 119 -24.72 -9.06 2.65
N ILE A 120 -24.43 -7.94 3.31
CA ILE A 120 -25.32 -6.78 3.46
C ILE A 120 -25.97 -6.34 2.13
N ALA A 121 -25.19 -6.19 1.06
CA ALA A 121 -25.72 -5.80 -0.24
C ALA A 121 -26.66 -6.86 -0.84
N THR A 122 -26.38 -8.14 -0.59
CA THR A 122 -27.24 -9.26 -1.01
C THR A 122 -28.56 -9.24 -0.26
N THR A 123 -28.53 -8.96 1.05
CA THR A 123 -29.73 -8.78 1.88
C THR A 123 -30.61 -7.65 1.33
N MET A 124 -30.03 -6.48 1.03
CA MET A 124 -30.74 -5.38 0.38
C MET A 124 -31.43 -5.84 -0.91
N PHE A 125 -30.71 -6.52 -1.81
CA PHE A 125 -31.29 -6.95 -3.10
C PHE A 125 -32.38 -8.01 -2.91
N LYS A 126 -32.22 -8.89 -1.93
CA LYS A 126 -33.22 -9.88 -1.58
C LYS A 126 -34.50 -9.20 -1.09
N ASN A 127 -34.40 -8.21 -0.21
CA ASN A 127 -35.55 -7.51 0.36
C ASN A 127 -36.24 -6.60 -0.68
N VAL A 128 -35.45 -5.95 -1.54
CA VAL A 128 -35.99 -5.02 -2.55
C VAL A 128 -36.62 -5.74 -3.74
N PHE A 129 -35.93 -6.73 -4.32
CA PHE A 129 -36.39 -7.39 -5.55
C PHE A 129 -37.09 -8.73 -5.29
N GLY A 130 -36.67 -9.48 -4.28
CA GLY A 130 -37.19 -10.82 -3.98
C GLY A 130 -36.87 -11.88 -5.03
N ASN A 131 -35.89 -11.64 -5.91
CA ASN A 131 -35.54 -12.55 -7.01
C ASN A 131 -34.06 -12.95 -6.96
N LYS A 132 -33.79 -14.26 -7.07
CA LYS A 132 -32.44 -14.85 -7.19
C LYS A 132 -31.61 -14.26 -8.34
N ALA A 133 -32.26 -13.86 -9.45
CA ALA A 133 -31.57 -13.26 -10.59
C ALA A 133 -30.91 -11.91 -10.22
N ALA A 134 -31.59 -11.08 -9.44
CA ALA A 134 -31.08 -9.78 -9.00
C ALA A 134 -29.86 -9.95 -8.08
N THR A 135 -29.93 -10.91 -7.15
CA THR A 135 -28.80 -11.24 -6.27
C THR A 135 -27.58 -11.76 -7.05
N LYS A 136 -27.79 -12.60 -8.09
CA LYS A 136 -26.70 -13.05 -8.97
C LYS A 136 -26.08 -11.90 -9.77
N GLY A 137 -26.92 -10.99 -10.28
CA GLY A 137 -26.45 -9.78 -10.97
C GLY A 137 -25.58 -8.91 -10.06
N LEU A 138 -25.99 -8.69 -8.81
CA LEU A 138 -25.19 -7.99 -7.81
C LEU A 138 -23.84 -8.68 -7.58
N ALA A 139 -23.83 -10.01 -7.40
CA ALA A 139 -22.59 -10.75 -7.19
C ALA A 139 -21.60 -10.55 -8.35
N ALA A 140 -22.09 -10.55 -9.61
CA ALA A 140 -21.26 -10.26 -10.78
C ALA A 140 -20.70 -8.83 -10.77
N MET A 141 -21.50 -7.83 -10.39
CA MET A 141 -21.05 -6.43 -10.27
C MET A 141 -19.97 -6.26 -9.19
N VAL A 142 -20.14 -6.92 -8.03
CA VAL A 142 -19.16 -6.92 -6.94
C VAL A 142 -17.86 -7.60 -7.37
N ALA A 143 -17.96 -8.73 -8.08
CA ALA A 143 -16.80 -9.43 -8.62
C ALA A 143 -16.02 -8.55 -9.62
N LEU A 144 -16.72 -7.88 -10.54
CA LEU A 144 -16.08 -6.98 -11.52
C LEU A 144 -15.41 -5.78 -10.84
N SER A 145 -16.05 -5.20 -9.82
CA SER A 145 -15.47 -4.12 -9.02
C SER A 145 -14.19 -4.59 -8.29
N SER A 146 -14.23 -5.78 -7.69
CA SER A 146 -13.08 -6.36 -6.98
C SER A 146 -11.93 -6.68 -7.94
N PHE A 147 -12.25 -7.17 -9.14
CA PHE A 147 -11.27 -7.43 -10.19
C PHE A 147 -10.53 -6.16 -10.64
N GLY A 148 -11.25 -5.04 -10.84
CA GLY A 148 -10.64 -3.76 -11.18
C GLY A 148 -9.69 -3.23 -10.10
N HIS A 149 -10.05 -3.40 -8.83
CA HIS A 149 -9.17 -3.08 -7.70
C HIS A 149 -7.89 -3.93 -7.73
N LEU A 150 -8.02 -5.25 -7.91
CA LEU A 150 -6.87 -6.17 -7.90
C LEU A 150 -5.86 -5.87 -9.01
N ILE A 151 -6.31 -5.53 -10.22
CA ILE A 151 -5.40 -5.13 -11.32
C ILE A 151 -4.55 -3.93 -10.90
N THR A 152 -5.19 -2.90 -10.34
CA THR A 152 -4.51 -1.66 -9.93
C THR A 152 -3.51 -1.93 -8.80
N ALA A 153 -3.87 -2.79 -7.85
CA ALA A 153 -2.98 -3.19 -6.76
C ALA A 153 -1.75 -3.95 -7.28
N VAL A 154 -1.90 -4.90 -8.19
CA VAL A 154 -0.78 -5.66 -8.77
C VAL A 154 0.18 -4.75 -9.53
N LEU A 155 -0.34 -3.82 -10.33
CA LEU A 155 0.49 -2.84 -11.05
C LEU A 155 1.26 -1.92 -10.10
N SER A 156 0.59 -1.40 -9.07
CA SER A 156 1.23 -0.50 -8.10
C SER A 156 2.32 -1.21 -7.30
N HIS A 157 2.04 -2.41 -6.76
CA HIS A 157 3.01 -3.16 -5.97
C HIS A 157 4.22 -3.62 -6.79
N SER A 158 4.00 -4.11 -8.01
CA SER A 158 5.09 -4.57 -8.87
C SER A 158 6.05 -3.45 -9.26
N ARG A 159 5.54 -2.23 -9.46
CA ARG A 159 6.36 -1.03 -9.72
C ARG A 159 7.13 -0.58 -8.49
N ALA A 160 6.50 -0.57 -7.32
CA ALA A 160 7.18 -0.27 -6.07
C ALA A 160 8.32 -1.27 -5.81
N LEU A 161 8.08 -2.55 -6.06
CA LEU A 161 9.09 -3.60 -5.91
C LEU A 161 10.22 -3.49 -6.94
N ARG A 162 9.92 -3.15 -8.20
CA ARG A 162 10.93 -2.81 -9.21
C ARG A 162 11.81 -1.64 -8.76
N GLU A 163 11.21 -0.58 -8.23
CA GLU A 163 11.93 0.60 -7.76
C GLU A 163 12.86 0.27 -6.59
N CYS A 164 12.43 -0.61 -5.67
CA CYS A 164 13.32 -1.16 -4.65
C CYS A 164 14.47 -1.94 -5.29
N GLY A 165 14.19 -2.83 -6.24
CA GLY A 165 15.23 -3.57 -6.97
C GLY A 165 16.22 -2.66 -7.70
N ARG A 166 15.73 -1.57 -8.31
CA ARG A 166 16.52 -0.55 -9.00
C ARG A 166 17.46 0.19 -8.06
N GLN A 167 17.12 0.35 -6.79
CA GLN A 167 17.98 0.96 -5.78
C GLN A 167 19.07 0.01 -5.24
N GLY A 168 19.12 -1.24 -5.71
CA GLY A 168 20.17 -2.19 -5.35
C GLY A 168 19.97 -2.85 -3.98
N VAL A 169 18.77 -2.71 -3.38
CA VAL A 169 18.45 -3.37 -2.10
C VAL A 169 18.11 -4.85 -2.25
N LEU A 170 17.83 -5.32 -3.48
CA LEU A 170 17.52 -6.72 -3.77
C LEU A 170 18.66 -7.41 -4.55
N PRO A 171 18.93 -8.70 -4.29
CA PRO A 171 19.88 -9.47 -5.10
C PRO A 171 19.33 -9.67 -6.51
N PHE A 172 20.21 -9.84 -7.51
CA PHE A 172 19.82 -10.01 -8.92
C PHE A 172 19.04 -8.82 -9.50
N GLY A 173 19.59 -7.60 -9.39
CA GLY A 173 18.94 -6.34 -9.84
C GLY A 173 18.25 -6.43 -11.22
N GLN A 174 18.89 -7.05 -12.21
CA GLN A 174 18.34 -7.25 -13.56
C GLN A 174 16.97 -7.93 -13.58
N PHE A 175 16.76 -8.96 -12.75
CA PHE A 175 15.47 -9.66 -12.65
C PHE A 175 14.34 -8.73 -12.19
N TRP A 176 14.63 -7.81 -11.26
CA TRP A 176 13.66 -6.88 -10.72
C TRP A 176 13.40 -5.68 -11.64
N THR A 177 14.41 -5.28 -12.42
CA THR A 177 14.35 -4.07 -13.24
C THR A 177 13.86 -4.29 -14.67
N GLN A 178 13.87 -5.53 -15.18
CA GLN A 178 13.48 -5.87 -16.54
C GLN A 178 11.99 -5.58 -16.82
N THR A 179 11.72 -4.81 -17.88
CA THR A 179 10.37 -4.41 -18.31
C THR A 179 9.98 -4.91 -19.71
N LYS A 180 10.90 -5.56 -20.44
CA LYS A 180 10.62 -6.15 -21.76
C LYS A 180 9.82 -7.46 -21.62
N PRO A 181 8.95 -7.80 -22.58
CA PRO A 181 8.60 -7.02 -23.78
C PRO A 181 7.41 -6.06 -23.59
N PHE A 182 6.63 -6.19 -22.52
CA PHE A 182 5.32 -5.52 -22.36
C PHE A 182 5.36 -4.16 -21.65
N GLY A 183 6.54 -3.62 -21.33
CA GLY A 183 6.68 -2.37 -20.58
C GLY A 183 6.28 -2.46 -19.10
N THR A 184 6.06 -3.68 -18.58
CA THR A 184 5.71 -3.94 -17.18
C THR A 184 6.75 -4.84 -16.51
N PRO A 185 7.00 -4.65 -15.21
CA PRO A 185 8.04 -5.39 -14.51
C PRO A 185 7.68 -6.86 -14.29
N LEU A 186 8.11 -7.74 -15.22
CA LEU A 186 7.73 -9.15 -15.22
C LEU A 186 8.18 -9.91 -13.97
N GLY A 187 9.44 -9.72 -13.55
CA GLY A 187 9.97 -10.36 -12.35
C GLY A 187 9.17 -10.03 -11.08
N PRO A 188 8.97 -8.74 -10.75
CA PRO A 188 8.11 -8.32 -9.66
C PRO A 188 6.66 -8.82 -9.75
N ILE A 189 6.05 -8.83 -10.93
CA ILE A 189 4.70 -9.38 -11.14
C ILE A 189 4.67 -10.88 -10.84
N PHE A 190 5.63 -11.64 -11.37
CA PHE A 190 5.74 -13.08 -11.17
C PHE A 190 5.90 -13.43 -9.68
N ILE A 191 6.78 -12.74 -8.96
CA ILE A 191 6.98 -12.97 -7.52
C ILE A 191 5.71 -12.61 -6.72
N THR A 192 5.06 -11.50 -7.07
CA THR A 192 3.79 -11.11 -6.43
C THR A 192 2.71 -12.17 -6.66
N TRP A 193 2.61 -12.71 -7.88
CA TRP A 193 1.67 -13.79 -8.19
C TRP A 193 2.03 -15.09 -7.46
N LEU A 194 3.30 -15.47 -7.44
CA LEU A 194 3.79 -16.68 -6.76
C LEU A 194 3.49 -16.63 -5.26
N ILE A 195 3.80 -15.51 -4.60
CA ILE A 195 3.52 -15.33 -3.17
C ILE A 195 2.01 -15.40 -2.92
N ASN A 196 1.19 -14.71 -3.72
CA ASN A 196 -0.27 -14.78 -3.58
C ASN A 196 -0.80 -16.20 -3.80
N PHE A 197 -0.29 -16.92 -4.80
CA PHE A 197 -0.67 -18.31 -5.04
C PHE A 197 -0.33 -19.20 -3.84
N ILE A 198 0.89 -19.07 -3.29
CA ILE A 198 1.28 -19.78 -2.07
C ILE A 198 0.34 -19.42 -0.92
N MET A 199 -0.01 -18.14 -0.74
CA MET A 199 -0.91 -17.71 0.33
C MET A 199 -2.36 -18.20 0.17
N ILE A 200 -2.78 -18.53 -1.04
CA ILE A 200 -4.11 -19.10 -1.30
C ILE A 200 -4.10 -20.62 -1.06
N VAL A 201 -3.02 -21.30 -1.44
CA VAL A 201 -2.96 -22.77 -1.45
C VAL A 201 -2.37 -23.36 -0.17
N ALA A 202 -1.37 -22.72 0.43
CA ALA A 202 -0.59 -23.29 1.53
C ALA A 202 -1.20 -23.05 2.92
N PRO A 203 -1.61 -21.82 3.31
CA PRO A 203 -2.26 -21.60 4.60
C PRO A 203 -3.61 -22.30 4.66
N PRO A 204 -3.91 -23.06 5.74
CA PRO A 204 -5.26 -23.53 5.99
C PRO A 204 -6.24 -22.34 6.03
N ALA A 205 -7.40 -22.50 5.40
CA ALA A 205 -8.46 -21.50 5.45
C ALA A 205 -8.88 -21.24 6.91
N GLY A 206 -9.18 -19.98 7.22
CA GLY A 206 -9.51 -19.54 8.58
C GLY A 206 -8.33 -18.85 9.26
N SER A 207 -7.93 -19.32 10.44
CA SER A 207 -7.05 -18.56 11.34
C SER A 207 -5.66 -18.28 10.76
N ALA A 208 -5.04 -19.22 10.04
CA ALA A 208 -3.71 -19.03 9.47
C ALA A 208 -3.69 -17.97 8.35
N TYR A 209 -4.70 -17.97 7.49
CA TYR A 209 -4.85 -16.95 6.45
C TYR A 209 -5.10 -15.55 7.06
N ASN A 210 -6.04 -15.45 7.99
CA ASN A 210 -6.36 -14.18 8.67
C ASN A 210 -5.15 -13.62 9.38
N PHE A 211 -4.39 -14.47 10.09
CA PHE A 211 -3.16 -14.08 10.77
C PHE A 211 -2.13 -13.40 9.86
N ILE A 212 -1.89 -13.99 8.69
CA ILE A 212 -0.94 -13.48 7.71
C ILE A 212 -1.41 -12.12 7.17
N LEU A 213 -2.71 -12.01 6.88
CA LEU A 213 -3.32 -10.78 6.39
C LEU A 213 -3.25 -9.66 7.44
N ASP A 214 -3.55 -9.98 8.70
CA ASP A 214 -3.49 -9.05 9.82
C ASP A 214 -2.05 -8.56 10.05
N MET A 215 -1.07 -9.47 9.97
CA MET A 215 0.35 -9.15 10.06
C MET A 215 0.78 -8.18 8.95
N GLY A 216 0.36 -8.44 7.70
CA GLY A 216 0.64 -7.56 6.56
C GLY A 216 0.06 -6.17 6.75
N THR A 217 -1.22 -6.10 7.14
CA THR A 217 -1.92 -4.82 7.38
C THR A 217 -1.30 -4.05 8.54
N TYR A 218 -0.98 -4.73 9.64
CA TYR A 218 -0.33 -4.13 10.80
C TYR A 218 1.05 -3.54 10.46
N SER A 219 1.85 -4.26 9.68
CA SER A 219 3.16 -3.77 9.22
C SER A 219 3.03 -2.47 8.42
N SER A 220 2.00 -2.35 7.58
CA SER A 220 1.75 -1.14 6.78
C SER A 220 1.49 0.09 7.65
N TYR A 221 0.79 -0.06 8.78
CA TYR A 221 0.59 1.05 9.72
C TYR A 221 1.90 1.53 10.35
N ILE A 222 2.80 0.60 10.70
CA ILE A 222 4.13 0.92 11.23
C ILE A 222 4.96 1.70 10.19
N PHE A 223 5.02 1.21 8.94
CA PHE A 223 5.75 1.92 7.87
C PHE A 223 5.15 3.29 7.57
N THR A 224 3.82 3.43 7.64
CA THR A 224 3.16 4.73 7.46
C THR A 224 3.49 5.68 8.61
N LEU A 225 3.58 5.18 9.85
CA LEU A 225 4.03 5.96 11.00
C LEU A 225 5.48 6.46 10.80
N CYS A 226 6.38 5.60 10.32
CA CYS A 226 7.74 5.98 9.97
C CYS A 226 7.77 7.08 8.88
N LEU A 227 6.90 6.99 7.87
CA LEU A 227 6.77 8.00 6.81
C LEU A 227 6.33 9.35 7.38
N ILE A 228 5.34 9.37 8.29
CA ILE A 228 4.87 10.59 8.95
C ILE A 228 6.00 11.26 9.75
N ILE A 229 6.74 10.47 10.54
CA ILE A 229 7.88 10.96 11.32
C ILE A 229 8.98 11.50 10.39
N GLY A 230 9.27 10.78 9.29
CA GLY A 230 10.22 11.22 8.27
C GLY A 230 9.83 12.55 7.64
N LEU A 231 8.55 12.76 7.32
CA LEU A 231 8.03 14.01 6.80
C LEU A 231 8.21 15.18 7.79
N LEU A 232 7.90 14.96 9.07
CA LEU A 232 8.08 15.96 10.12
C LEU A 232 9.56 16.32 10.32
N ARG A 233 10.45 15.31 10.26
CA ARG A 233 11.90 15.52 10.31
C ARG A 233 12.39 16.36 9.13
N ILE A 234 11.98 16.04 7.91
CA ILE A 234 12.33 16.82 6.71
C ILE A 234 11.86 18.26 6.85
N ARG A 235 10.65 18.50 7.35
CA ARG A 235 10.14 19.87 7.58
C ARG A 235 10.97 20.63 8.59
N ARG A 236 11.36 19.99 9.69
CA ARG A 236 12.25 20.56 10.70
C ARG A 236 13.60 20.92 10.07
N ASP A 237 14.24 19.99 9.37
CA ASP A 237 15.57 20.18 8.80
C ASP A 237 15.58 21.28 7.73
N ARG A 238 14.54 21.33 6.88
CA ARG A 238 14.36 22.40 5.88
C ARG A 238 14.19 23.76 6.53
N ARG A 239 13.36 23.85 7.59
CA ARG A 239 13.17 25.08 8.37
C ARG A 239 14.49 25.55 8.99
N LEU A 240 15.27 24.63 9.56
CA LEU A 240 16.57 24.95 10.16
C LEU A 240 17.59 25.44 9.12
N LYS A 241 17.56 24.89 7.90
CA LYS A 241 18.43 25.30 6.78
C LYS A 241 17.92 26.54 6.03
N GLY A 242 16.83 27.17 6.46
CA GLY A 242 16.20 28.30 5.74
C GLY A 242 15.66 27.93 4.36
N LEU A 243 15.54 26.63 4.06
CA LEU A 243 15.02 26.13 2.80
C LEU A 243 13.49 26.13 2.91
N GLY A 244 12.82 27.08 2.25
CA GLY A 244 11.36 27.18 2.25
C GLY A 244 10.63 25.88 1.85
N ASN A 245 9.30 25.88 1.94
CA ASN A 245 8.50 24.70 1.60
C ASN A 245 8.52 24.46 0.08
N LYS A 246 8.92 23.26 -0.36
CA LYS A 246 8.83 22.83 -1.76
C LYS A 246 7.66 21.86 -1.92
N GLY A 247 6.77 22.11 -2.87
CA GLY A 247 5.62 21.24 -3.18
C GLY A 247 4.37 21.54 -2.35
N HIS A 248 3.45 20.56 -2.27
CA HIS A 248 2.20 20.72 -1.52
C HIS A 248 2.45 20.72 -0.01
N TYR A 249 2.00 21.76 0.68
CA TYR A 249 2.15 21.90 2.12
C TYR A 249 0.88 21.43 2.83
N LEU A 250 0.94 20.23 3.42
CA LEU A 250 -0.11 19.73 4.30
C LEU A 250 -0.02 20.43 5.69
N PRO A 251 -1.07 21.10 6.19
CA PRO A 251 -1.02 21.76 7.49
C PRO A 251 -0.71 20.79 8.65
N LEU A 252 0.01 21.28 9.64
CA LEU A 252 0.47 20.49 10.79
C LEU A 252 -0.68 19.82 11.60
N PRO A 253 -1.85 20.46 11.82
CA PRO A 253 -2.97 19.81 12.52
C PRO A 253 -3.41 18.50 11.87
N PHE A 254 -3.47 18.42 10.53
CA PHE A 254 -3.85 17.19 9.83
C PHE A 254 -2.80 16.08 10.01
N ILE A 255 -1.52 16.45 10.04
CA ILE A 255 -0.44 15.48 10.28
C ILE A 255 -0.52 14.94 11.71
N ILE A 256 -0.84 15.79 12.69
CA ILE A 256 -1.02 15.35 14.08
C ILE A 256 -2.21 14.39 14.19
N ILE A 257 -3.35 14.70 13.56
CA ILE A 257 -4.51 13.81 13.55
C ILE A 257 -4.13 12.46 12.93
N LEU A 258 -3.44 12.47 11.80
CA LEU A 258 -2.96 11.26 11.12
C LEU A 258 -2.00 10.46 12.01
N LEU A 259 -1.07 11.13 12.68
CA LEU A 259 -0.13 10.53 13.62
C LEU A 259 -0.86 9.85 14.78
N LEU A 260 -1.79 10.56 15.42
CA LEU A 260 -2.58 10.04 16.53
C LEU A 260 -3.44 8.85 16.10
N PHE A 261 -4.04 8.91 14.91
CA PHE A 261 -4.79 7.79 14.35
C PHE A 261 -3.91 6.54 14.18
N HIS A 262 -2.72 6.66 13.61
CA HIS A 262 -1.82 5.51 13.42
C HIS A 262 -1.31 4.95 14.74
N ILE A 263 -1.00 5.82 15.72
CA ILE A 263 -0.64 5.40 17.08
C ILE A 263 -1.80 4.64 17.73
N MET A 264 -3.03 5.17 17.60
CA MET A 264 -4.23 4.55 18.13
C MET A 264 -4.42 3.15 17.54
N VAL A 265 -4.32 2.97 16.22
CA VAL A 265 -4.44 1.65 15.56
C VAL A 265 -3.38 0.66 16.06
N ILE A 266 -2.12 1.11 16.19
CA ILE A 266 -1.03 0.28 16.70
C ILE A 266 -1.29 -0.13 18.16
N ALA A 267 -1.82 0.77 18.99
CA ALA A 267 -2.10 0.54 20.39
C ALA A 267 -3.33 -0.37 20.61
N ILE A 268 -4.40 -0.19 19.83
CA ILE A 268 -5.63 -1.00 19.90
C ILE A 268 -5.34 -2.48 19.67
N ALA A 269 -4.36 -2.82 18.82
CA ALA A 269 -3.95 -4.21 18.58
C ALA A 269 -3.53 -4.96 19.86
N PHE A 270 -3.16 -4.23 20.92
CA PHE A 270 -2.80 -4.79 22.23
C PHE A 270 -3.95 -4.74 23.24
N VAL A 271 -5.11 -4.18 22.90
CA VAL A 271 -6.28 -4.16 23.76
C VAL A 271 -7.06 -5.47 23.57
N PRO A 272 -7.24 -6.28 24.62
CA PRO A 272 -7.92 -7.56 24.49
C PRO A 272 -9.41 -7.38 24.17
N PRO A 273 -10.00 -8.28 23.36
CA PRO A 273 -11.44 -8.32 23.18
C PRO A 273 -12.15 -8.67 24.50
N LYS A 274 -13.38 -8.19 24.70
CA LYS A 274 -14.12 -8.47 25.93
C LYS A 274 -14.39 -9.96 26.12
N GLY A 275 -14.08 -10.46 27.31
CA GLY A 275 -14.44 -11.81 27.75
C GLY A 275 -13.53 -12.94 27.24
N THR A 276 -12.55 -12.68 26.36
CA THR A 276 -11.60 -13.70 25.90
C THR A 276 -10.22 -13.11 25.59
N LEU A 277 -9.18 -13.95 25.62
CA LEU A 277 -7.84 -13.62 25.12
C LEU A 277 -7.57 -14.21 23.72
N ILE A 278 -8.62 -14.76 23.10
CA ILE A 278 -8.58 -15.35 21.76
C ILE A 278 -9.02 -14.25 20.78
N GLY A 279 -8.36 -14.16 19.63
CA GLY A 279 -8.74 -13.17 18.62
C GLY A 279 -10.13 -13.45 18.03
N SER A 280 -10.81 -12.39 17.57
CA SER A 280 -12.13 -12.53 16.92
C SER A 280 -12.10 -13.42 15.68
N ASP A 281 -10.99 -13.39 14.95
CA ASP A 281 -10.85 -14.01 13.63
C ASP A 281 -9.76 -15.11 13.60
N VAL A 282 -9.18 -15.46 14.77
CA VAL A 282 -8.13 -16.46 14.94
C VAL A 282 -8.36 -17.33 16.17
N SER A 283 -7.93 -18.60 16.13
CA SER A 283 -8.13 -19.57 17.22
C SER A 283 -7.10 -19.47 18.36
N PHE A 284 -6.22 -18.48 18.32
CA PHE A 284 -5.12 -18.30 19.26
C PHE A 284 -5.08 -16.87 19.81
N PHE A 285 -4.04 -16.57 20.60
CA PHE A 285 -3.88 -15.29 21.30
C PHE A 285 -4.03 -14.08 20.36
N TYR A 286 -4.94 -13.17 20.70
CA TYR A 286 -5.34 -12.06 19.81
C TYR A 286 -4.15 -11.17 19.37
N ALA A 287 -3.22 -10.88 20.28
CA ALA A 287 -2.06 -10.03 20.00
C ALA A 287 -0.87 -10.81 19.42
N THR A 288 -1.06 -12.02 18.89
CA THR A 288 0.04 -12.75 18.22
C THR A 288 0.51 -12.02 16.97
N TYR A 289 -0.40 -11.51 16.13
CA TYR A 289 -0.03 -10.84 14.88
C TYR A 289 0.80 -9.56 15.12
N PRO A 290 0.49 -8.64 16.06
CA PRO A 290 1.31 -7.46 16.28
C PRO A 290 2.67 -7.82 16.90
N ILE A 291 2.71 -8.78 17.83
CA ILE A 291 3.96 -9.22 18.47
C ILE A 291 4.90 -9.82 17.42
N VAL A 292 4.41 -10.76 16.61
CA VAL A 292 5.21 -11.40 15.56
C VAL A 292 5.66 -10.36 14.53
N THR A 293 4.80 -9.41 14.14
CA THR A 293 5.18 -8.33 13.23
C THR A 293 6.35 -7.51 13.77
N ILE A 294 6.27 -7.08 15.04
CA ILE A 294 7.33 -6.29 15.68
C ILE A 294 8.63 -7.09 15.77
N CYS A 295 8.55 -8.38 16.12
CA CYS A 295 9.71 -9.26 16.17
C CYS A 295 10.39 -9.40 14.81
N ILE A 296 9.61 -9.58 13.73
CA ILE A 296 10.13 -9.67 12.36
C ILE A 296 10.79 -8.35 11.96
N LEU A 297 10.14 -7.20 12.21
CA LEU A 297 10.72 -5.89 11.90
C LEU A 297 12.01 -5.64 12.67
N PHE A 298 12.06 -6.02 13.95
CA PHE A 298 13.27 -5.94 14.77
C PHE A 298 14.37 -6.84 14.21
N ALA A 299 14.05 -8.07 13.81
CA ALA A 299 14.98 -8.99 13.16
C ALA A 299 15.52 -8.43 11.84
N CYS A 300 14.67 -7.80 11.01
CA CYS A 300 15.10 -7.11 9.78
C CYS A 300 16.07 -5.95 10.08
N GLY A 301 15.78 -5.16 11.12
CA GLY A 301 16.67 -4.08 11.56
C GLY A 301 18.02 -4.61 12.05
N LEU A 302 18.00 -5.69 12.85
CA LEU A 302 19.21 -6.35 13.31
C LEU A 302 20.02 -6.93 12.14
N TYR A 303 19.36 -7.60 11.20
CA TYR A 303 19.98 -8.08 9.98
C TYR A 303 20.67 -6.94 9.21
N TYR A 304 20.01 -5.80 9.05
CA TYR A 304 20.61 -4.64 8.38
C TYR A 304 21.85 -4.12 9.12
N LEU A 305 21.80 -4.02 10.45
CA LEU A 305 22.96 -3.60 11.25
C LEU A 305 24.14 -4.58 11.12
N VAL A 306 23.87 -5.88 11.16
CA VAL A 306 24.87 -6.92 10.95
C VAL A 306 25.46 -6.84 9.54
N TRP A 307 24.62 -6.69 8.53
CA TRP A 307 25.04 -6.64 7.12
C TRP A 307 25.80 -5.35 6.75
N ARG A 308 25.42 -4.21 7.31
CA ARG A 308 26.05 -2.90 7.04
C ARG A 308 27.30 -2.64 7.87
N PHE A 309 27.37 -3.14 9.12
CA PHE A 309 28.48 -2.81 10.03
C PHE A 309 29.31 -4.01 10.50
N ALA A 310 28.69 -5.15 10.82
CA ALA A 310 29.42 -6.29 11.39
C ALA A 310 30.14 -7.12 10.31
N LEU A 311 29.45 -7.51 9.23
CA LEU A 311 30.04 -8.30 8.15
C LEU A 311 31.20 -7.57 7.43
N PRO A 312 31.12 -6.26 7.12
CA PRO A 312 32.23 -5.50 6.56
C PRO A 312 33.48 -5.50 7.45
N LYS A 313 33.30 -5.38 8.77
CA LYS A 313 34.41 -5.42 9.74
C LYS A 313 35.08 -6.79 9.83
N ILE A 314 34.29 -7.85 9.80
CA ILE A 314 34.80 -9.24 9.88
C ILE A 314 35.47 -9.65 8.55
N GLY A 315 34.88 -9.26 7.42
CA GLY A 315 35.34 -9.63 6.08
C GLY A 315 36.34 -8.67 5.45
N SER A 316 36.76 -7.61 6.16
CA SER A 316 37.68 -6.58 5.68
C SER A 316 37.29 -6.00 4.30
N TYR A 317 36.00 -5.69 4.13
CA TYR A 317 35.47 -5.07 2.91
C TYR A 317 34.55 -3.90 3.27
N VAL A 318 34.27 -3.03 2.30
CA VAL A 318 33.34 -1.90 2.41
C VAL A 318 32.30 -2.02 1.30
N HIS A 319 31.08 -1.59 1.57
CA HIS A 319 30.02 -1.51 0.57
C HIS A 319 30.15 -0.18 -0.19
N ARG A 320 30.18 -0.25 -1.52
CA ARG A 320 30.16 0.91 -2.42
C ARG A 320 28.94 0.84 -3.32
N GLU A 321 28.38 1.99 -3.67
CA GLU A 321 27.22 2.08 -4.56
C GLU A 321 27.69 2.44 -5.98
N VAL A 322 27.35 1.60 -6.96
CA VAL A 322 27.63 1.83 -8.37
C VAL A 322 26.35 2.22 -9.09
N ILE A 323 26.40 3.31 -9.83
CA ILE A 323 25.27 3.78 -10.65
C ILE A 323 25.39 3.14 -12.03
N TYR A 324 24.31 2.55 -12.53
CA TYR A 324 24.26 1.98 -13.87
C TYR A 324 23.09 2.52 -14.71
N HIS A 325 23.25 2.55 -16.03
CA HIS A 325 22.16 2.83 -16.96
C HIS A 325 21.39 1.55 -17.32
N LEU A 326 20.06 1.61 -17.20
CA LEU A 326 19.15 0.64 -17.81
C LEU A 326 18.94 0.99 -19.28
N GLU A 327 18.59 0.00 -20.10
CA GLU A 327 18.33 0.18 -21.54
C GLU A 327 17.22 1.20 -21.87
N ASN A 328 16.32 1.45 -20.92
CA ASN A 328 15.24 2.43 -21.05
C ASN A 328 15.65 3.87 -20.66
N GLY A 329 16.94 4.10 -20.37
CA GLY A 329 17.50 5.40 -19.98
C GLY A 329 17.37 5.73 -18.48
N GLU A 330 16.75 4.87 -17.67
CA GLU A 330 16.70 5.06 -16.22
C GLU A 330 18.05 4.72 -15.58
N LEU A 331 18.38 5.38 -14.47
CA LEU A 331 19.53 5.02 -13.64
C LEU A 331 19.15 3.88 -12.71
N GLY A 332 20.10 3.10 -12.22
CA GLY A 332 19.94 2.12 -11.15
C GLY A 332 21.18 2.09 -10.27
N ASN A 333 21.04 1.59 -9.04
CA ASN A 333 22.13 1.49 -8.08
C ASN A 333 22.40 0.01 -7.79
N LYS A 334 23.67 -0.34 -7.67
CA LYS A 334 24.10 -1.68 -7.27
C LYS A 334 25.11 -1.56 -6.15
N ILE A 335 24.89 -2.33 -5.08
CA ILE A 335 25.82 -2.36 -3.95
C ILE A 335 26.90 -3.41 -4.23
N VAL A 336 28.15 -2.98 -4.30
CA VAL A 336 29.33 -3.81 -4.55
C VAL A 336 30.17 -3.91 -3.28
N LYS A 337 30.72 -5.10 -3.03
CA LYS A 337 31.67 -5.34 -1.94
C LYS A 337 33.08 -5.11 -2.45
N VAL A 338 33.75 -4.08 -1.93
CA VAL A 338 35.14 -3.74 -2.28
C VAL A 338 36.02 -4.09 -1.09
N LYS A 339 37.06 -4.90 -1.31
CA LYS A 339 38.00 -5.28 -0.24
C LYS A 339 38.78 -4.03 0.19
N LEU A 340 39.10 -3.92 1.48
CA LEU A 340 39.86 -2.78 2.01
C LEU A 340 41.22 -2.58 1.35
N LYS A 341 41.83 -3.64 0.83
CA LYS A 341 43.13 -3.59 0.14
C LYS A 341 43.06 -2.93 -1.23
N ASP A 342 41.91 -3.04 -1.89
CA ASP A 342 41.70 -2.60 -3.27
C ASP A 342 40.84 -1.32 -3.29
N LEU A 343 40.57 -0.73 -2.12
CA LEU A 343 39.61 0.36 -1.95
C LEU A 343 40.11 1.66 -2.59
N GLU A 344 41.38 2.02 -2.41
CA GLU A 344 41.95 3.25 -2.96
C GLU A 344 42.02 3.22 -4.49
N GLU A 345 42.37 2.07 -5.06
CA GLU A 345 42.39 1.85 -6.51
C GLU A 345 40.97 1.89 -7.09
N TRP A 346 40.02 1.22 -6.43
CA TRP A 346 38.64 1.20 -6.86
C TRP A 346 37.95 2.58 -6.77
N ASP A 347 38.17 3.31 -5.67
CA ASP A 347 37.62 4.65 -5.45
C ASP A 347 38.18 5.68 -6.46
N GLN A 348 39.45 5.50 -6.91
CA GLN A 348 40.04 6.30 -8.00
C GLN A 348 39.45 5.95 -9.37
N GLU A 349 39.26 4.67 -9.68
CA GLU A 349 38.73 4.21 -10.97
C GLU A 349 37.26 4.61 -11.19
N HIS A 350 36.48 4.70 -10.10
CA HIS A 350 35.04 4.94 -10.12
C HIS A 350 34.64 6.36 -9.64
N GLU A 351 35.63 7.19 -9.30
CA GLU A 351 35.46 8.57 -8.84
C GLU A 351 34.40 8.69 -7.72
N THR A 352 34.62 8.02 -6.58
CA THR A 352 33.61 7.98 -5.51
C THR A 352 33.46 9.30 -4.75
N ASP A 353 32.22 9.66 -4.43
CA ASP A 353 31.90 10.80 -3.57
C ASP A 353 32.24 10.56 -2.09
N GLU A 354 32.10 11.61 -1.28
CA GLU A 354 32.31 11.58 0.18
C GLU A 354 31.40 10.60 0.94
N ASN A 355 30.33 10.10 0.30
CA ASN A 355 29.41 9.12 0.85
C ASN A 355 29.70 7.67 0.37
N GLY A 356 30.70 7.48 -0.49
CA GLY A 356 31.08 6.18 -1.07
C GLY A 356 30.20 5.73 -2.23
N VAL A 357 29.61 6.68 -2.96
CA VAL A 357 28.85 6.46 -4.20
C VAL A 357 29.76 6.74 -5.39
N ALA A 358 29.89 5.79 -6.31
CA ALA A 358 30.63 5.99 -7.55
C ALA A 358 29.95 7.06 -8.41
N THR A 359 30.70 8.10 -8.78
CA THR A 359 30.19 9.16 -9.66
C THR A 359 30.22 8.73 -11.12
N ARG A 360 31.09 7.77 -11.46
CA ARG A 360 31.16 7.19 -12.80
C ARG A 360 30.00 6.22 -13.05
N ILE A 361 29.25 6.45 -14.13
CA ILE A 361 28.07 5.65 -14.48
C ILE A 361 28.48 4.49 -15.38
N GLU A 362 28.19 3.25 -14.96
CA GLU A 362 28.41 2.05 -15.77
C GLU A 362 27.23 1.82 -16.73
N VAL A 363 27.46 1.73 -18.04
CA VAL A 363 26.40 1.39 -19.00
C VAL A 363 26.32 -0.13 -19.12
N TYR A 364 25.22 -0.74 -18.63
CA TYR A 364 24.94 -2.15 -18.92
C TYR A 364 24.40 -2.26 -20.36
N ARG A 365 25.28 -2.54 -21.33
CA ARG A 365 24.87 -3.07 -22.63
C ARG A 365 24.80 -4.59 -22.54
N GLU A 366 23.61 -5.16 -22.76
CA GLU A 366 23.47 -6.60 -22.99
C GLU A 366 24.06 -6.88 -24.38
N ASN A 367 25.32 -7.34 -24.45
CA ASN A 367 25.86 -7.92 -25.68
C ASN A 367 25.10 -9.23 -25.94
N ILE A 368 23.97 -9.12 -26.63
CA ILE A 368 23.32 -10.25 -27.30
C ILE A 368 24.14 -10.54 -28.55
N GLU A 369 25.38 -11.00 -28.35
CA GLU A 369 26.09 -11.84 -29.31
C GLU A 369 27.40 -12.29 -28.69
N THR A 370 27.57 -13.61 -28.69
CA THR A 370 28.79 -14.38 -28.44
C THR A 370 29.21 -14.67 -27.00
N ASN A 371 29.16 -15.97 -26.74
CA ASN A 371 29.77 -16.69 -25.65
C ASN A 371 31.32 -16.56 -25.73
N SER A 372 31.88 -15.39 -25.39
CA SER A 372 33.33 -15.22 -25.21
C SER A 372 33.67 -13.88 -24.55
N LYS A 373 34.20 -13.95 -23.32
CA LYS A 373 34.93 -12.93 -22.56
C LYS A 373 34.17 -11.64 -22.19
N LYS A 374 34.32 -11.30 -20.90
CA LYS A 374 33.91 -10.05 -20.28
C LYS A 374 34.74 -8.90 -20.83
N ASP A 375 34.14 -8.02 -21.62
CA ASP A 375 34.66 -6.68 -21.84
C ASP A 375 33.56 -5.68 -21.44
N VAL A 376 33.84 -4.91 -20.39
CA VAL A 376 33.04 -3.76 -19.96
C VAL A 376 33.50 -2.60 -20.84
N GLU A 377 32.64 -2.13 -21.73
CA GLU A 377 32.94 -0.98 -22.58
C GLU A 377 32.68 0.30 -21.77
N ILE A 378 33.76 1.00 -21.42
CA ILE A 378 33.72 2.23 -20.62
C ILE A 378 33.55 3.40 -21.61
N THR A 379 32.52 4.23 -21.44
CA THR A 379 32.38 5.52 -22.14
C THR A 379 32.49 6.64 -21.13
N GLY A 380 33.42 7.57 -21.36
CA GLY A 380 33.72 8.70 -20.48
C GLY A 380 32.82 9.92 -20.66
#